data_AF-A0A7H9AP03-F1
#
_entry.id   AF-A0A7H9AP03-F1
#
_cell.length_a   1.000
_cell.length_b   1.000
_cell.length_c   1.000
_cell.angle_alpha   90.00
_cell.angle_beta   90.00
_cell.angle_gamma   90.00
#
_symmetry.space_group_name_H-M   'P 1'
#
loop_
_entity.id
_entity.type
_entity.pdbx_description
1 polymer ?
#
loop_
_entity_poly.entity_id
_entity_poly.type
_entity_poly.pdbx_seq_one_letter_code
_entity_poly.pdbx_strand_id
1 'polypeptide(L)'
;MSYIITIPKPCHENWNEMTPTQKGAFCKSCAKEVMDFTHTGPYALAKKIQQGENICGRFKPEQLNTPLPSITQNQWKRNAIALGFTSLLAVSSPLAAQEQPTIPTPVHQPERPIVMGRIAVQPQISDVVTITGKVLERDTPLPGASVVLKDSKIGVKTDMDGNFSIIMPTSGLNKKSVLLISYLGFEQKEVNVNSKTKYIEITLEEQYEILGEIAIIEYKNPNIITKAKNLFQKKNRKE
;
A
#
# COMPACT_ATOMS: atom_id res chain seq x y z
N MET A 1 13.87 9.43 -15.29
CA MET A 1 13.00 8.71 -16.24
C MET A 1 12.22 7.65 -15.47
N SER A 2 10.96 7.41 -15.82
CA SER A 2 10.15 6.32 -15.26
C SER A 2 10.28 5.08 -16.15
N TYR A 3 10.21 3.91 -15.54
CA TYR A 3 10.33 2.62 -16.24
C TYR A 3 9.15 1.73 -15.89
N ILE A 4 8.81 0.82 -16.78
CA ILE A 4 7.92 -0.32 -16.50
C ILE A 4 8.69 -1.62 -16.72
N ILE A 5 8.24 -2.67 -16.06
CA ILE A 5 8.75 -4.03 -16.23
C ILE A 5 7.72 -4.83 -17.01
N THR A 6 8.18 -5.62 -17.97
CA THR A 6 7.34 -6.61 -18.65
C THR A 6 8.04 -7.95 -18.70
N ILE A 7 7.30 -9.02 -18.95
CA ILE A 7 7.85 -10.37 -19.17
C ILE A 7 7.45 -10.76 -20.59
N PRO A 8 8.36 -10.59 -21.58
CA PRO A 8 8.01 -10.82 -22.98
C PRO A 8 7.75 -12.30 -23.29
N LYS A 9 8.36 -13.20 -22.53
CA LYS A 9 8.20 -14.65 -22.66
C LYS A 9 7.94 -15.27 -21.28
N PRO A 10 6.68 -15.33 -20.84
CA PRO A 10 6.32 -15.96 -19.58
C PRO A 10 6.69 -17.44 -19.54
N CYS A 11 7.17 -17.87 -18.37
CA CYS A 11 7.45 -19.25 -18.05
C CYS A 11 6.20 -19.88 -17.41
N HIS A 12 5.79 -21.05 -17.88
CA HIS A 12 4.57 -21.75 -17.41
C HIS A 12 4.89 -22.93 -16.48
N GLU A 13 6.11 -22.98 -15.97
CA GLU A 13 6.56 -24.00 -15.00
C GLU A 13 5.96 -23.75 -13.62
N ASN A 14 5.83 -24.83 -12.83
CA ASN A 14 5.35 -24.72 -11.47
C ASN A 14 6.49 -24.33 -10.52
N TRP A 15 6.36 -23.19 -9.85
CA TRP A 15 7.33 -22.72 -8.85
C TRP A 15 7.55 -23.74 -7.72
N ASN A 16 6.48 -24.42 -7.29
CA ASN A 16 6.55 -25.36 -6.16
C ASN A 16 7.32 -26.65 -6.49
N GLU A 17 7.59 -26.90 -7.78
CA GLU A 17 8.35 -28.05 -8.27
C GLU A 17 9.81 -27.69 -8.60
N MET A 18 10.20 -26.42 -8.43
CA MET A 18 11.57 -25.94 -8.67
C MET A 18 12.50 -26.32 -7.51
N THR A 19 13.81 -26.35 -7.80
CA THR A 19 14.83 -26.70 -6.79
C THR A 19 15.21 -25.45 -5.98
N PRO A 20 15.02 -25.39 -4.66
CA PRO A 20 15.34 -24.20 -3.87
C PRO A 20 16.83 -23.81 -3.96
N THR A 21 17.11 -22.51 -4.04
CA THR A 21 18.47 -21.93 -4.03
C THR A 21 18.61 -20.89 -2.92
N GLN A 22 19.78 -20.26 -2.79
CA GLN A 22 20.00 -19.21 -1.79
C GLN A 22 19.21 -17.91 -2.08
N LYS A 23 18.91 -17.61 -3.35
CA LYS A 23 18.23 -16.36 -3.76
C LYS A 23 16.79 -16.58 -4.24
N GLY A 24 16.37 -17.83 -4.44
CA GLY A 24 15.05 -18.17 -4.97
C GLY A 24 14.93 -19.66 -5.25
N ALA A 25 14.58 -20.01 -6.49
CA ALA A 25 14.50 -21.38 -6.95
C ALA A 25 15.09 -21.54 -8.36
N PHE A 26 15.71 -22.68 -8.63
CA PHE A 26 16.25 -23.01 -9.95
C PHE A 26 15.19 -23.73 -10.79
N CYS A 27 14.88 -23.15 -11.94
CA CYS A 27 13.97 -23.74 -12.92
C CYS A 27 14.75 -24.66 -13.86
N LYS A 28 14.40 -25.95 -13.87
CA LYS A 28 15.06 -26.95 -14.73
C LYS A 28 14.78 -26.73 -16.22
N SER A 29 13.57 -26.28 -16.58
CA SER A 29 13.15 -26.15 -17.97
C SER A 29 13.83 -24.99 -18.70
N CYS A 30 14.03 -23.85 -18.03
CA CYS A 30 14.73 -22.70 -18.61
C CYS A 30 16.17 -22.53 -18.14
N ALA A 31 16.66 -23.42 -17.25
CA ALA A 31 17.99 -23.40 -16.66
C ALA A 31 18.38 -22.04 -16.04
N LYS A 32 17.41 -21.34 -15.44
CA LYS A 32 17.60 -20.02 -14.82
C LYS A 32 17.24 -20.08 -13.34
N GLU A 33 17.95 -19.26 -12.56
CA GLU A 33 17.55 -18.94 -11.19
C GLU A 33 16.40 -17.93 -11.23
N VAL A 34 15.28 -18.30 -10.63
CA VAL A 34 14.06 -17.50 -10.54
C VAL A 34 13.97 -16.95 -9.13
N MET A 35 13.95 -15.63 -8.97
CA MET A 35 13.81 -14.98 -7.67
C MET A 35 12.36 -14.62 -7.36
N ASP A 36 11.94 -14.74 -6.11
CA ASP A 36 10.59 -14.38 -5.70
C ASP A 36 10.47 -12.87 -5.42
N PHE A 37 9.62 -12.19 -6.18
CA PHE A 37 9.29 -10.77 -6.01
C PHE A 37 7.86 -10.52 -5.58
N THR A 38 7.05 -11.55 -5.35
CA THR A 38 5.61 -11.44 -5.05
C THR A 38 5.30 -10.57 -3.83
N HIS A 39 6.24 -10.49 -2.89
CA HIS A 39 6.16 -9.67 -1.67
C HIS A 39 7.05 -8.42 -1.72
N THR A 40 7.67 -8.12 -2.86
CA THR A 40 8.57 -6.99 -3.02
C THR A 40 7.80 -5.72 -3.37
N GLY A 41 7.91 -4.70 -2.53
CA GLY A 41 7.33 -3.38 -2.80
C GLY A 41 7.99 -2.65 -3.99
N PRO A 42 7.31 -1.67 -4.60
CA PRO A 42 7.74 -1.04 -5.86
C PRO A 42 9.11 -0.36 -5.80
N TYR A 43 9.49 0.23 -4.66
CA TYR A 43 10.80 0.87 -4.48
C TYR A 43 11.95 -0.14 -4.38
N ALA A 44 11.77 -1.22 -3.62
CA ALA A 44 12.77 -2.28 -3.50
C ALA A 44 12.95 -3.01 -4.83
N LEU A 45 11.84 -3.25 -5.54
CA LEU A 45 11.84 -3.82 -6.87
C LEU A 45 12.61 -2.94 -7.87
N ALA A 46 12.31 -1.63 -7.92
CA ALA A 46 13.02 -0.68 -8.76
C ALA A 46 14.53 -0.65 -8.47
N LYS A 47 14.92 -0.71 -7.19
CA LYS A 47 16.33 -0.72 -6.79
C LYS A 47 17.06 -1.95 -7.31
N LYS A 48 16.45 -3.13 -7.20
CA LYS A 48 17.05 -4.40 -7.60
C LYS A 48 17.20 -4.50 -9.12
N ILE A 49 16.24 -3.96 -9.86
CA ILE A 49 16.25 -3.98 -11.33
C ILE A 49 17.26 -2.99 -11.92
N GLN A 50 17.44 -1.82 -11.30
CA GLN A 50 18.42 -0.82 -11.74
C GLN A 50 19.88 -1.27 -11.58
N GLN A 51 20.14 -2.36 -10.84
CA GLN A 51 21.48 -2.93 -10.68
C GLN A 51 21.97 -3.68 -11.93
N GLY A 52 21.16 -3.79 -12.98
CA GLY A 52 21.62 -4.21 -14.31
C GLY A 52 21.77 -5.72 -14.52
N GLU A 53 21.14 -6.53 -13.67
CA GLU A 53 21.12 -7.99 -13.84
C GLU A 53 19.93 -8.42 -14.72
N ASN A 54 20.16 -9.39 -15.62
CA ASN A 54 19.06 -10.08 -16.32
C ASN A 54 18.32 -10.95 -15.30
N ILE A 55 17.26 -10.38 -14.73
CA ILE A 55 16.51 -10.99 -13.64
C ILE A 55 15.41 -11.88 -14.21
N CYS A 56 15.43 -13.15 -13.83
CA CYS A 56 14.26 -14.02 -13.91
C CYS A 56 13.56 -14.05 -12.55
N GLY A 57 12.25 -13.88 -12.54
CA GLY A 57 11.53 -13.78 -11.28
C GLY A 57 10.07 -14.21 -11.33
N ARG A 58 9.50 -14.35 -10.14
CA ARG A 58 8.09 -14.61 -9.85
C ARG A 58 7.45 -13.30 -9.41
N PHE A 59 6.45 -12.86 -10.16
CA PHE A 59 5.82 -11.55 -10.00
C PHE A 59 4.32 -11.68 -9.87
N LYS A 60 3.72 -10.72 -9.18
CA LYS A 60 2.29 -10.45 -9.24
C LYS A 60 1.94 -9.73 -10.54
N PRO A 61 0.76 -9.95 -11.14
CA PRO A 61 0.34 -9.27 -12.37
C PRO A 61 0.37 -7.75 -12.23
N GLU A 62 -0.02 -7.21 -11.06
CA GLU A 62 -0.04 -5.77 -10.79
C GLU A 62 1.36 -5.14 -10.70
N GLN A 63 2.42 -5.94 -10.51
CA GLN A 63 3.80 -5.46 -10.53
C GLN A 63 4.32 -5.24 -11.96
N LEU A 64 3.71 -5.88 -12.95
CA LEU A 64 4.08 -5.78 -14.36
C LEU A 64 3.29 -4.68 -15.06
N ASN A 65 3.91 -4.04 -16.06
CA ASN A 65 3.35 -2.92 -16.82
C ASN A 65 2.90 -1.71 -15.97
N THR A 66 3.29 -1.68 -14.69
CA THR A 66 3.02 -0.60 -13.75
C THR A 66 4.23 0.32 -13.63
N PRO A 67 4.07 1.65 -13.71
CA PRO A 67 5.20 2.59 -13.60
C PRO A 67 5.92 2.45 -12.25
N LEU A 68 7.21 2.17 -12.30
CA LEU A 68 8.05 2.10 -11.11
C LEU A 68 8.45 3.50 -10.61
N PRO A 69 8.64 3.65 -9.28
CA PRO A 69 9.15 4.89 -8.73
C PRO A 69 10.57 5.17 -9.23
N SER A 70 10.84 6.42 -9.62
CA SER A 70 12.20 6.84 -9.97
C SER A 70 13.04 6.97 -8.70
N ILE A 71 14.09 6.16 -8.58
CA ILE A 71 15.10 6.32 -7.54
C ILE A 71 16.03 7.46 -7.99
N THR A 72 15.75 8.69 -7.57
CA THR A 72 16.69 9.80 -7.75
C THR A 72 17.84 9.63 -6.78
N GLN A 73 18.94 9.04 -7.24
CA GLN A 73 20.20 8.97 -6.51
C GLN A 73 20.82 10.37 -6.44
N ASN A 74 20.35 11.21 -5.50
CA ASN A 74 20.96 12.52 -5.25
C ASN A 74 21.04 12.85 -3.76
N GLN A 75 21.92 12.14 -3.04
CA GLN A 75 22.24 12.41 -1.63
C GLN A 75 23.74 12.60 -1.34
N TRP A 76 24.65 12.43 -2.31
CA TRP A 76 26.10 12.52 -2.04
C TRP A 76 26.77 13.84 -2.50
N LYS A 77 26.22 14.58 -3.48
CA LYS A 77 26.83 15.84 -3.95
C LYS A 77 26.33 17.11 -3.22
N ARG A 78 25.73 16.99 -2.02
CA ARG A 78 25.35 18.15 -1.19
C ARG A 78 26.25 18.42 0.01
N ASN A 79 27.29 17.60 0.24
CA ASN A 79 28.24 17.78 1.35
C ASN A 79 29.66 18.16 0.87
N ALA A 80 29.77 18.91 -0.24
CA ALA A 80 31.05 19.43 -0.74
C ALA A 80 31.12 20.97 -0.73
N ILE A 81 30.35 21.63 0.14
CA ILE A 81 30.55 23.05 0.48
C ILE A 81 30.42 23.19 2.01
N ALA A 82 31.48 22.81 2.72
CA ALA A 82 31.82 23.33 4.04
C ALA A 82 33.33 23.18 4.26
N LEU A 83 34.13 23.49 3.24
CA LEU A 83 35.54 23.86 3.42
C LEU A 83 35.57 25.38 3.42
N GLY A 84 35.54 25.97 4.61
CA GLY A 84 35.66 27.41 4.81
C GLY A 84 34.80 27.88 5.97
N PHE A 85 35.44 28.54 6.94
CA PHE A 85 34.96 28.99 8.25
C PHE A 85 34.90 27.87 9.30
N THR A 86 35.65 27.86 10.41
CA THR A 86 36.57 28.84 11.02
C THR A 86 37.33 28.08 12.10
N SER A 87 38.66 28.18 12.11
CA SER A 87 39.44 28.11 13.36
C SER A 87 38.94 29.15 14.35
N LEU A 88 39.09 28.88 15.66
CA LEU A 88 38.64 29.61 16.87
C LEU A 88 37.29 29.10 17.41
N LEU A 89 37.13 28.55 18.62
CA LEU A 89 37.93 28.60 19.85
C LEU A 89 37.94 27.23 20.55
N ALA A 90 39.11 26.88 21.05
CA ALA A 90 39.31 25.88 22.07
C ALA A 90 38.83 26.38 23.45
N VAL A 91 38.75 25.41 24.38
CA VAL A 91 38.59 25.52 25.83
C VAL A 91 37.14 25.61 26.34
N SER A 92 36.55 24.43 26.57
CA SER A 92 35.71 24.22 27.76
C SER A 92 36.02 22.84 28.34
N SER A 93 36.29 22.83 29.65
CA SER A 93 36.65 21.66 30.47
C SER A 93 35.52 20.62 30.50
N PRO A 94 35.79 19.34 30.82
CA PRO A 94 34.72 18.40 31.11
C PRO A 94 34.03 18.81 32.42
N LEU A 95 32.77 19.22 32.36
CA LEU A 95 31.91 19.19 33.54
C LEU A 95 31.58 17.72 33.83
N ALA A 96 32.08 17.21 34.95
CA ALA A 96 31.59 15.97 35.52
C ALA A 96 30.10 16.18 35.88
N ALA A 97 29.21 15.48 35.19
CA ALA A 97 27.81 15.39 35.57
C ALA A 97 27.73 14.58 36.87
N GLN A 98 27.67 15.27 38.01
CA GLN A 98 27.23 14.64 39.25
C GLN A 98 25.72 14.41 39.17
N GLU A 99 25.32 13.14 39.33
CA GLU A 99 23.94 12.77 39.57
C GLU A 99 23.44 13.46 40.85
N GLN A 100 22.43 14.31 40.71
CA GLN A 100 21.75 14.93 41.84
C GLN A 100 20.80 13.90 42.48
N PRO A 101 20.79 13.74 43.82
CA PRO A 101 19.82 12.89 44.50
C PRO A 101 18.40 13.44 44.31
N THR A 102 17.47 12.58 43.92
CA THR A 102 16.05 12.90 43.80
C THR A 102 15.46 13.26 45.17
N ILE A 103 15.14 14.54 45.36
CA ILE A 103 14.27 15.00 46.44
C ILE A 103 12.84 14.56 46.09
N PRO A 104 12.09 13.87 46.97
CA PRO A 104 10.71 13.51 46.70
C PRO A 104 9.86 14.78 46.59
N THR A 105 9.25 14.97 45.42
CA THR A 105 8.31 16.06 45.16
C THR A 105 7.10 15.94 46.10
N PRO A 106 6.65 17.02 46.75
CA PRO A 106 5.43 16.99 47.55
C PRO A 106 4.23 16.71 46.64
N VAL A 107 3.43 15.72 47.01
CA VAL A 107 2.16 15.41 46.35
C VAL A 107 1.20 16.57 46.59
N HIS A 108 1.09 17.47 45.62
CA HIS A 108 0.04 18.47 45.58
C HIS A 108 -1.22 17.81 45.02
N GLN A 109 -2.22 17.57 45.87
CA GLN A 109 -3.54 17.14 45.43
C GLN A 109 -4.21 18.32 44.70
N PRO A 110 -4.70 18.14 43.46
CA PRO A 110 -5.48 19.18 42.83
C PRO A 110 -6.86 19.27 43.53
N GLU A 111 -7.11 20.41 44.16
CA GLU A 111 -8.46 20.81 44.56
C GLU A 111 -9.36 20.77 43.33
N ARG A 112 -10.48 20.04 43.44
CA ARG A 112 -11.45 19.93 42.34
C ARG A 112 -12.22 21.26 42.26
N PRO A 113 -12.17 22.00 41.14
CA PRO A 113 -13.08 23.11 40.96
C PRO A 113 -14.51 22.55 40.85
N ILE A 114 -15.44 23.13 41.58
CA ILE A 114 -16.87 22.86 41.42
C ILE A 114 -17.27 23.46 40.06
N VAL A 115 -17.33 22.61 39.03
CA VAL A 115 -17.80 23.02 37.70
C VAL A 115 -19.33 23.05 37.74
N MET A 116 -19.90 24.26 37.76
CA MET A 116 -21.30 24.47 37.42
C MET A 116 -21.58 23.98 35.99
N GLY A 117 -22.57 23.10 35.86
CA GLY A 117 -23.33 22.87 34.63
C GLY A 117 -22.53 22.42 33.41
N ARG A 118 -22.12 21.15 33.38
CA ARG A 118 -21.85 20.50 32.09
C ARG A 118 -23.19 20.16 31.45
N ILE A 119 -23.62 20.94 30.45
CA ILE A 119 -24.61 20.48 29.49
C ILE A 119 -24.07 19.16 28.95
N ALA A 120 -24.74 18.05 29.24
CA ALA A 120 -24.46 16.79 28.56
C ALA A 120 -24.77 17.02 27.08
N VAL A 121 -23.73 17.26 26.27
CA VAL A 121 -23.84 17.17 24.82
C VAL A 121 -24.15 15.71 24.56
N GLN A 122 -25.44 15.41 24.42
CA GLN A 122 -25.90 14.09 24.06
C GLN A 122 -25.29 13.79 22.68
N PRO A 123 -24.45 12.75 22.54
CA PRO A 123 -23.84 12.43 21.27
C PRO A 123 -24.97 12.23 20.26
N GLN A 124 -25.00 13.09 19.26
CA GLN A 124 -25.96 13.00 18.16
C GLN A 124 -25.74 11.64 17.52
N ILE A 125 -26.73 10.75 17.65
CA ILE A 125 -26.69 9.42 17.08
C ILE A 125 -26.62 9.63 15.57
N SER A 126 -25.44 9.41 14.98
CA SER A 126 -25.30 9.48 13.54
C SER A 126 -26.11 8.33 12.94
N ASP A 127 -26.97 8.64 11.97
CA ASP A 127 -27.70 7.61 11.23
C ASP A 127 -26.70 6.56 10.72
N VAL A 128 -26.97 5.28 10.95
CA VAL A 128 -26.09 4.18 10.52
C VAL A 128 -26.74 3.40 9.38
N VAL A 129 -25.91 2.90 8.48
CA VAL A 129 -26.29 1.96 7.43
C VAL A 129 -25.59 0.64 7.69
N THR A 130 -26.35 -0.45 7.57
CA THR A 130 -25.81 -1.81 7.61
C THR A 130 -25.83 -2.39 6.20
N ILE A 131 -24.66 -2.82 5.73
CA ILE A 131 -24.52 -3.54 4.47
C ILE A 131 -24.16 -4.99 4.81
N THR A 132 -24.93 -5.92 4.27
CA THR A 132 -24.67 -7.35 4.37
C THR A 132 -24.14 -7.86 3.05
N GLY A 133 -23.55 -9.05 3.05
CA GLY A 133 -23.11 -9.64 1.80
C GLY A 133 -22.43 -10.98 1.99
N LYS A 134 -21.99 -11.53 0.87
CA LYS A 134 -21.27 -12.79 0.78
C LYS A 134 -20.06 -12.66 -0.14
N VAL A 135 -18.93 -13.19 0.30
CA VAL A 135 -17.71 -13.27 -0.51
C VAL A 135 -17.48 -14.72 -0.92
N LEU A 136 -17.20 -14.91 -2.20
CA LEU A 136 -17.01 -16.21 -2.84
C LEU A 136 -15.64 -16.29 -3.51
N GLU A 137 -15.07 -17.49 -3.55
CA GLU A 137 -14.12 -17.93 -4.58
C GLU A 137 -14.93 -18.73 -5.60
N ARG A 138 -15.11 -18.20 -6.81
CA ARG A 138 -16.04 -18.75 -7.80
C ARG A 138 -17.43 -18.93 -7.17
N ASP A 139 -17.83 -20.17 -6.89
CA ASP A 139 -19.11 -20.55 -6.27
C ASP A 139 -18.98 -21.06 -4.82
N THR A 140 -17.76 -21.02 -4.26
CA THR A 140 -17.48 -21.52 -2.90
C THR A 140 -17.36 -20.36 -1.92
N PRO A 141 -17.98 -20.42 -0.73
CA PRO A 141 -17.80 -19.41 0.31
C PRO A 141 -16.34 -19.17 0.69
N LEU A 142 -15.95 -17.90 0.82
CA LEU A 142 -14.58 -17.52 1.18
C LEU A 142 -14.52 -16.98 2.61
N PRO A 143 -14.16 -17.82 3.61
CA PRO A 143 -14.08 -17.41 5.00
C PRO A 143 -12.81 -16.59 5.30
N GLY A 144 -12.94 -15.61 6.19
CA GLY A 144 -11.82 -14.76 6.61
C GLY A 144 -11.39 -13.67 5.62
N ALA A 145 -12.12 -13.47 4.52
CA ALA A 145 -11.94 -12.34 3.62
C ALA A 145 -12.19 -11.00 4.35
N SER A 146 -11.33 -10.03 4.10
CA SER A 146 -11.39 -8.70 4.69
C SER A 146 -12.28 -7.79 3.86
N VAL A 147 -13.26 -7.13 4.48
CA VAL A 147 -14.18 -6.17 3.87
C VAL A 147 -14.01 -4.83 4.58
N VAL A 148 -13.41 -3.85 3.93
CA VAL A 148 -13.00 -2.58 4.56
C VAL A 148 -13.56 -1.38 3.79
N LEU A 149 -14.12 -0.40 4.49
CA LEU A 149 -14.46 0.88 3.86
C LEU A 149 -13.16 1.65 3.55
N LYS A 150 -12.96 2.00 2.28
CA LYS A 150 -11.77 2.72 1.81
C LYS A 150 -11.53 3.99 2.64
N ASP A 151 -10.27 4.25 2.96
CA ASP A 151 -9.81 5.38 3.78
C ASP A 151 -10.41 5.44 5.20
N SER A 152 -10.96 4.33 5.70
CA SER A 152 -11.54 4.22 7.04
C SER A 152 -10.95 3.04 7.81
N LYS A 153 -11.11 3.08 9.13
CA LYS A 153 -10.82 1.94 10.02
C LYS A 153 -12.00 0.98 10.18
N ILE A 154 -13.13 1.30 9.53
CA ILE A 154 -14.34 0.47 9.58
C ILE A 154 -14.14 -0.70 8.61
N GLY A 155 -14.09 -1.91 9.15
CA GLY A 155 -13.99 -3.12 8.37
C GLY A 155 -14.38 -4.34 9.19
N VAL A 156 -14.72 -5.42 8.50
CA VAL A 156 -15.13 -6.70 9.07
C VAL A 156 -14.46 -7.83 8.30
N LYS A 157 -14.54 -9.05 8.85
CA LYS A 157 -14.13 -10.27 8.14
C LYS A 157 -15.35 -11.12 7.84
N THR A 158 -15.27 -11.90 6.77
CA THR A 158 -16.30 -12.91 6.47
C THR A 158 -16.25 -14.07 7.45
N ASP A 159 -17.42 -14.65 7.74
CA ASP A 159 -17.57 -15.85 8.56
C ASP A 159 -17.27 -17.14 7.77
N MET A 160 -17.52 -18.30 8.39
CA MET A 160 -17.29 -19.63 7.79
C MET A 160 -18.10 -19.87 6.52
N ASP A 161 -19.25 -19.22 6.40
CA ASP A 161 -20.16 -19.33 5.26
C ASP A 161 -19.92 -18.18 4.26
N GLY A 162 -18.83 -17.43 4.41
CA GLY A 162 -18.44 -16.32 3.55
C GLY A 162 -19.29 -15.06 3.74
N ASN A 163 -20.18 -15.02 4.71
CA ASN A 163 -21.05 -13.86 4.93
C ASN A 163 -20.35 -12.77 5.74
N PHE A 164 -20.76 -11.52 5.52
CA PHE A 164 -20.35 -10.39 6.35
C PHE A 164 -21.51 -9.42 6.62
N SER A 165 -21.37 -8.63 7.67
CA SER A 165 -22.25 -7.51 8.00
C SER A 165 -21.40 -6.35 8.50
N ILE A 166 -21.40 -5.24 7.76
CA ILE A 166 -20.62 -4.04 8.07
C ILE A 166 -21.55 -2.87 8.39
N ILE A 167 -21.33 -2.25 9.54
CA ILE A 167 -22.10 -1.09 10.01
C ILE A 167 -21.23 0.15 9.83
N MET A 168 -21.77 1.17 9.17
CA MET A 168 -21.05 2.43 8.91
C MET A 168 -21.95 3.66 9.09
N PRO A 169 -21.40 4.80 9.54
CA PRO A 169 -22.14 6.05 9.62
C PRO A 169 -22.57 6.53 8.22
N THR A 170 -23.80 7.00 8.11
CA THR A 170 -24.35 7.59 6.87
C THR A 170 -23.57 8.82 6.43
N SER A 171 -22.99 9.57 7.38
CA SER A 171 -22.11 10.71 7.08
C SER A 171 -20.82 10.31 6.32
N GLY A 172 -20.39 9.06 6.42
CA GLY A 172 -19.26 8.49 5.66
C GLY A 172 -19.67 7.88 4.31
N LEU A 173 -20.97 7.77 4.03
CA LEU A 173 -21.51 7.23 2.79
C LEU A 173 -21.86 8.36 1.81
N ASN A 174 -21.04 8.50 0.78
CA ASN A 174 -21.30 9.38 -0.36
C ASN A 174 -21.32 8.57 -1.67
N LYS A 175 -21.56 9.23 -2.81
CA LYS A 175 -21.58 8.57 -4.13
C LYS A 175 -20.25 7.90 -4.54
N LYS A 176 -19.17 8.09 -3.76
CA LYS A 176 -17.82 7.58 -4.01
C LYS A 176 -17.35 6.63 -2.90
N SER A 177 -18.23 6.19 -2.00
CA SER A 177 -17.85 5.23 -0.96
C SER A 177 -17.56 3.88 -1.60
N VAL A 178 -16.39 3.33 -1.29
CA VAL A 178 -15.88 2.07 -1.87
C VAL A 178 -15.57 1.10 -0.74
N LEU A 179 -16.07 -0.12 -0.86
CA LEU A 179 -15.59 -1.26 -0.08
C LEU A 179 -14.40 -1.90 -0.81
N LEU A 180 -13.32 -2.14 -0.07
CA LEU A 180 -12.17 -2.91 -0.47
C LEU A 180 -12.32 -4.32 0.08
N ILE A 181 -12.37 -5.30 -0.81
CA ILE A 181 -12.47 -6.72 -0.45
C ILE A 181 -11.17 -7.39 -0.81
N SER A 182 -10.52 -8.00 0.17
CA SER A 182 -9.21 -8.63 0.00
C SER A 182 -9.12 -9.95 0.76
N TYR A 183 -8.38 -10.89 0.16
CA TYR A 183 -8.00 -12.14 0.80
C TYR A 183 -6.62 -12.55 0.27
N LEU A 184 -5.86 -13.30 1.07
CA LEU A 184 -4.50 -13.67 0.70
C LEU A 184 -4.51 -14.60 -0.51
N GLY A 185 -3.77 -14.22 -1.56
CA GLY A 185 -3.72 -14.98 -2.83
C GLY A 185 -4.79 -14.58 -3.85
N PHE A 186 -5.55 -13.51 -3.60
CA PHE A 186 -6.64 -13.05 -4.47
C PHE A 186 -6.46 -11.59 -4.88
N GLU A 187 -7.02 -11.24 -6.04
CA GLU A 187 -7.06 -9.85 -6.51
C GLU A 187 -8.00 -9.02 -5.61
N GLN A 188 -7.54 -7.86 -5.16
CA GLN A 188 -8.35 -6.95 -4.35
C GLN A 188 -9.46 -6.32 -5.20
N LYS A 189 -10.71 -6.43 -4.75
CA LYS A 189 -11.86 -5.89 -5.47
C LYS A 189 -12.39 -4.62 -4.81
N GLU A 190 -12.65 -3.60 -5.62
CA GLU A 190 -13.30 -2.35 -5.20
C GLU A 190 -14.80 -2.38 -5.56
N VAL A 191 -15.69 -2.21 -4.58
CA VAL A 191 -17.14 -2.20 -4.79
C VAL A 191 -17.73 -0.87 -4.32
N ASN A 192 -18.34 -0.13 -5.24
CA ASN A 192 -19.04 1.11 -4.91
C ASN A 192 -20.31 0.82 -4.11
N VAL A 193 -20.48 1.51 -2.99
CA VAL A 193 -21.65 1.40 -2.11
C VAL A 193 -22.24 2.76 -1.80
N ASN A 194 -23.52 2.79 -1.46
CA ASN A 194 -24.23 4.00 -1.05
C ASN A 194 -25.26 3.67 0.05
N SER A 195 -25.95 4.69 0.56
CA SER A 195 -26.95 4.54 1.64
C SER A 195 -28.15 3.64 1.29
N LYS A 196 -28.37 3.30 0.02
CA LYS A 196 -29.43 2.38 -0.43
C LYS A 196 -28.95 0.94 -0.58
N THR A 197 -27.65 0.70 -0.51
CA THR A 197 -27.06 -0.64 -0.67
C THR A 197 -27.34 -1.46 0.58
N LYS A 198 -28.00 -2.61 0.43
CA LYS A 198 -28.37 -3.50 1.56
C LYS A 198 -27.62 -4.82 1.54
N TYR A 199 -27.49 -5.41 0.36
CA TYR A 199 -26.83 -6.70 0.13
C TYR A 199 -25.91 -6.60 -1.08
N ILE A 200 -24.74 -7.24 -1.01
CA ILE A 200 -23.80 -7.39 -2.12
C ILE A 200 -23.19 -8.79 -2.11
N GLU A 201 -23.09 -9.39 -3.28
CA GLU A 201 -22.38 -10.66 -3.49
C GLU A 201 -21.13 -10.39 -4.32
N ILE A 202 -19.99 -10.92 -3.87
CA ILE A 202 -18.68 -10.55 -4.36
C ILE A 202 -17.85 -11.80 -4.57
N THR A 203 -17.57 -12.12 -5.83
CA THR A 203 -16.59 -13.14 -6.17
C THR A 203 -15.20 -12.50 -6.28
N LEU A 204 -14.23 -13.02 -5.53
CA LEU A 204 -12.81 -12.72 -5.70
C LEU A 204 -12.18 -13.71 -6.68
N GLU A 205 -11.22 -13.22 -7.45
CA GLU A 205 -10.46 -14.00 -8.42
C GLU A 205 -9.07 -14.29 -7.85
N GLU A 206 -8.60 -15.52 -8.04
CA GLU A 206 -7.25 -15.90 -7.65
C GLU A 206 -6.22 -15.04 -8.36
N GLN A 207 -5.23 -14.59 -7.61
CA GLN A 207 -4.15 -13.79 -8.15
C GLN A 207 -3.03 -14.74 -8.62
N TYR A 208 -3.03 -15.06 -9.91
CA TYR A 208 -1.97 -15.88 -10.51
C TYR A 208 -0.65 -15.14 -10.55
N GLU A 209 0.44 -15.85 -10.29
CA GLU A 209 1.78 -15.29 -10.40
C GLU A 209 2.35 -15.55 -11.78
N ILE A 210 3.15 -14.62 -12.26
CA ILE A 210 3.78 -14.68 -13.57
C ILE A 210 5.27 -14.89 -13.36
N LEU A 211 5.78 -15.97 -13.94
CA LEU A 211 7.20 -16.29 -13.94
C LEU A 211 7.85 -15.82 -15.24
N GLY A 212 9.08 -15.34 -15.17
CA GLY A 212 9.90 -15.18 -16.36
C GLY A 212 10.98 -14.12 -16.25
N GLU A 213 11.72 -13.99 -17.34
CA GLU A 213 12.76 -12.98 -17.48
C GLU A 213 12.14 -11.62 -17.77
N ILE A 214 12.61 -10.61 -17.04
CA ILE A 214 12.10 -9.27 -17.18
C ILE A 214 12.74 -8.51 -18.34
N ALA A 215 11.96 -7.64 -18.97
CA ALA A 215 12.43 -6.59 -19.86
C ALA A 215 12.02 -5.22 -19.30
N ILE A 216 12.94 -4.27 -19.32
CA ILE A 216 12.72 -2.90 -18.85
C ILE A 216 12.37 -2.04 -20.05
N ILE A 217 11.23 -1.37 -19.98
CA ILE A 217 10.79 -0.42 -21.02
C ILE A 217 10.76 0.97 -20.41
N GLU A 218 11.28 1.96 -21.14
CA GLU A 218 11.14 3.36 -20.76
C GLU A 218 9.67 3.77 -20.83
N TYR A 219 9.15 4.28 -19.71
CA TYR A 219 7.78 4.73 -19.62
C TYR A 219 7.76 6.26 -19.60
N LYS A 220 7.19 6.85 -20.66
CA LYS A 220 6.97 8.29 -20.75
C LYS A 220 5.59 8.61 -20.17
N ASN A 221 5.55 9.10 -18.93
CA ASN A 221 4.30 9.57 -18.36
C ASN A 221 3.78 10.78 -19.18
N PRO A 222 2.59 10.72 -19.78
CA PRO A 222 2.04 11.88 -20.47
C PRO A 222 1.84 13.01 -19.46
N ASN A 223 2.61 14.09 -19.60
CA ASN A 223 2.50 15.27 -18.77
C ASN A 223 1.04 15.75 -18.69
N ILE A 224 0.66 16.30 -17.54
CA ILE A 224 -0.68 16.84 -17.27
C ILE A 224 -1.10 17.84 -18.37
N ILE A 225 -0.14 18.61 -18.90
CA ILE A 225 -0.31 19.56 -20.01
C ILE A 225 -0.67 18.85 -21.33
N THR A 226 -0.12 17.67 -21.59
CA THR A 226 -0.42 16.86 -22.78
C THR A 226 -1.81 16.24 -22.70
N LYS A 227 -2.26 15.81 -21.51
CA LYS A 227 -3.64 15.34 -21.28
C LYS A 227 -4.67 16.45 -21.50
N ALA A 228 -4.38 17.67 -21.03
CA ALA A 228 -5.25 18.83 -21.22
C ALA A 228 -5.37 19.23 -22.70
N LYS A 229 -4.26 19.24 -23.47
CA LYS A 229 -4.30 19.52 -24.92
C LYS A 229 -5.12 18.48 -25.69
N ASN A 230 -4.98 17.19 -25.37
CA ASN A 230 -5.73 16.13 -26.05
C ASN A 230 -7.24 16.18 -25.73
N LEU A 231 -7.63 16.64 -24.53
CA LEU A 231 -9.03 16.88 -24.17
C LEU A 231 -9.63 18.06 -24.96
N PHE A 232 -8.89 19.15 -25.12
CA PHE A 232 -9.33 20.30 -25.92
C PHE A 232 -9.43 19.96 -27.41
N GLN A 233 -8.47 19.22 -27.97
CA GLN A 233 -8.52 18.80 -29.38
C GLN A 233 -9.66 17.80 -29.68
N LYS A 234 -10.01 16.95 -28.71
CA LYS A 234 -11.13 16.00 -28.86
C LYS A 234 -12.50 16.70 -28.79
N LYS A 235 -12.59 17.84 -28.08
CA LYS A 235 -13.79 18.67 -28.02
C LYS A 235 -14.05 19.40 -29.35
N ASN A 236 -13.00 19.85 -30.03
CA ASN A 236 -13.09 20.57 -31.32
C ASN A 236 -13.26 19.66 -32.55
N ARG A 237 -13.35 18.34 -32.39
CA ARG A 237 -13.61 17.36 -33.48
C ARG A 237 -15.05 16.82 -33.48
N LYS A 238 -15.92 17.36 -32.63
CA LYS A 238 -17.33 16.96 -32.51
C LYS A 238 -18.31 18.08 -32.88
N GLU A 239 -17.83 19.13 -33.54
CA GLU A 239 -18.64 20.13 -34.25
C GLU A 239 -18.45 19.95 -35.76
#